data_AF-A0A150H941-F1
#
_entry.id   AF-A0A150H941-F1
#
_cell.length_a   1.000
_cell.length_b   1.000
_cell.length_c   1.000
_cell.angle_alpha   90.00
_cell.angle_beta   90.00
_cell.angle_gamma   90.00
#
_symmetry.space_group_name_H-M   'P 1'
#
loop_
_entity.id
_entity.type
_entity.pdbx_description
1 polymer ?
#
loop_
_entity_poly.entity_id
_entity_poly.type
_entity_poly.pdbx_seq_one_letter_code
_entity_poly.pdbx_strand_id
1 'polypeptide(L)'
;MKRLLAFGAVAAFSLVGCTVVDSERPVEGASTAPSATEQTEEGTDDNADGSQFVDVSPGGPKNEDPLWQSLAEAADSGDPIYLWAWMQTADEPGGDDSVTLSPSAQDSVKVTAPKSTVDANGTFALITGTFTVEEKGDGDYALTLESPDAKDELVPDGPTSEERCTAENAQDTIGGAADKLAQDPDARDDLRKEWLSSPEVWWAIQDAGRNLRDTGGDFEGDGLATACGDYVQGG
;
A
#
# COMPACT_ATOMS: atom_id res chain seq x y z
N MET A 1 -62.99 25.21 24.39
CA MET A 1 -63.47 24.31 25.48
C MET A 1 -62.38 23.25 25.64
N LYS A 2 -61.48 23.18 26.62
CA LYS A 2 -61.48 23.20 28.11
C LYS A 2 -62.01 21.92 28.77
N ARG A 3 -61.06 21.07 29.24
CA ARG A 3 -61.00 20.14 30.42
C ARG A 3 -59.94 19.06 30.07
N LEU A 4 -58.73 18.91 30.64
CA LEU A 4 -58.14 19.00 32.00
C LEU A 4 -58.65 17.97 33.02
N LEU A 5 -57.76 17.03 33.40
CA LEU A 5 -57.51 16.30 34.66
C LEU A 5 -56.45 15.20 34.33
N ALA A 6 -55.16 15.17 34.71
CA ALA A 6 -54.39 15.44 35.95
C ALA A 6 -54.50 14.35 37.03
N PHE A 7 -53.47 13.50 37.13
CA PHE A 7 -52.86 12.86 38.32
C PHE A 7 -51.47 12.35 37.83
N GLY A 8 -50.30 12.60 38.41
CA GLY A 8 -49.93 13.08 39.74
C GLY A 8 -49.04 12.04 40.43
N ALA A 9 -47.72 12.17 40.33
CA ALA A 9 -46.76 11.59 41.30
C ALA A 9 -45.42 12.35 41.21
N VAL A 10 -45.12 13.07 42.29
CA VAL A 10 -43.85 13.75 42.57
C VAL A 10 -43.16 12.96 43.68
N ALA A 11 -41.87 12.65 43.52
CA ALA A 11 -40.90 12.45 44.61
C ALA A 11 -39.52 12.20 43.98
N ALA A 12 -38.38 12.58 44.53
CA ALA A 12 -37.93 13.63 45.45
C ALA A 12 -36.40 13.47 45.44
N PHE A 13 -35.64 14.56 45.27
CA PHE A 13 -34.19 14.55 45.42
C PHE A 13 -33.81 14.26 46.88
N SER A 14 -32.78 13.45 47.10
CA SER A 14 -32.07 13.36 48.39
C SER A 14 -30.60 13.09 48.14
N LEU A 15 -29.78 14.09 48.49
CA LEU A 15 -28.32 14.06 48.59
C LEU A 15 -27.90 13.31 49.85
N VAL A 16 -27.04 12.31 49.71
CA VAL A 16 -26.16 11.73 50.74
C VAL A 16 -24.92 11.27 49.96
N GLY A 17 -23.72 11.84 50.09
CA GLY A 17 -22.90 11.93 51.29
C GLY A 17 -21.74 10.95 51.11
N CYS A 18 -20.53 11.46 50.85
CA CYS A 18 -19.30 10.66 50.74
C CYS A 18 -18.99 9.94 52.06
N THR A 19 -18.70 8.65 51.98
CA THR A 19 -17.92 7.95 53.02
C THR A 19 -16.85 7.11 52.33
N VAL A 20 -15.59 7.55 52.48
CA VAL A 20 -14.39 6.75 52.25
C VAL A 20 -14.43 5.60 53.25
N VAL A 21 -14.43 4.36 52.77
CA VAL A 21 -14.12 3.19 53.59
C VAL A 21 -12.68 2.79 53.27
N ASP A 22 -11.83 3.01 54.27
CA ASP A 22 -10.45 2.58 54.37
C ASP A 22 -10.41 1.04 54.30
N SER A 23 -9.93 0.50 53.18
CA SER A 23 -9.61 -0.93 53.08
C SER A 23 -8.10 -1.08 53.11
N GLU A 24 -7.64 -1.68 54.20
CA GLU A 24 -6.27 -2.05 54.54
C GLU A 24 -5.46 -2.57 53.35
N ARG A 25 -4.30 -1.93 53.14
CA ARG A 25 -3.25 -2.29 52.20
C ARG A 25 -2.62 -3.63 52.60
N PRO A 26 -2.59 -4.67 51.75
CA PRO A 26 -1.76 -5.84 52.01
C PRO A 26 -0.29 -5.48 51.83
N VAL A 27 0.48 -5.84 52.86
CA VAL A 27 1.93 -5.71 53.02
C VAL A 27 2.76 -6.21 51.84
N GLU A 28 3.82 -5.45 51.54
CA GLU A 28 4.91 -5.81 50.65
C GLU A 28 5.56 -7.14 51.07
N GLY A 29 5.28 -8.20 50.33
CA GLY A 29 6.04 -9.45 50.37
C GLY A 29 7.09 -9.43 49.27
N ALA A 30 8.36 -9.32 49.65
CA ALA A 30 9.48 -9.56 48.76
C ALA A 30 9.40 -11.01 48.22
N SER A 31 9.38 -11.17 46.90
CA SER A 31 9.74 -12.42 46.26
C SER A 31 10.36 -12.19 44.89
N THR A 32 11.60 -12.64 44.80
CA THR A 32 12.55 -12.65 43.69
C THR A 32 12.17 -13.68 42.63
N ALA A 33 12.04 -13.28 41.36
CA ALA A 33 12.36 -14.06 40.15
C ALA A 33 12.02 -13.27 38.86
N PRO A 34 12.68 -13.58 37.74
CA PRO A 34 13.87 -12.91 37.24
C PRO A 34 13.53 -11.73 36.31
N SER A 35 14.60 -10.97 36.01
CA SER A 35 14.71 -9.86 35.08
C SER A 35 13.61 -9.80 34.03
N ALA A 36 13.01 -8.62 33.92
CA ALA A 36 12.52 -8.13 32.65
C ALA A 36 13.55 -8.54 31.59
N THR A 37 13.17 -9.48 30.72
CA THR A 37 13.77 -9.53 29.41
C THR A 37 13.55 -8.13 28.89
N GLU A 38 14.63 -7.34 28.88
CA GLU A 38 14.78 -6.30 27.88
C GLU A 38 14.31 -6.98 26.59
N GLN A 39 13.11 -6.62 26.15
CA GLN A 39 12.83 -6.69 24.74
C GLN A 39 13.91 -5.78 24.19
N THR A 40 15.01 -6.40 23.77
CA THR A 40 15.76 -5.90 22.65
C THR A 40 14.67 -5.53 21.66
N GLU A 41 14.40 -4.23 21.52
CA GLU A 41 13.90 -3.70 20.28
C GLU A 41 14.80 -4.38 19.26
N GLU A 42 14.24 -5.39 18.58
CA GLU A 42 14.84 -5.92 17.39
C GLU A 42 14.76 -4.74 16.45
N GLY A 43 15.79 -3.89 16.55
CA GLY A 43 16.02 -2.80 15.64
C GLY A 43 15.89 -3.45 14.29
N THR A 44 14.89 -2.99 13.53
CA THR A 44 14.82 -3.21 12.11
C THR A 44 16.25 -3.16 11.62
N ASP A 45 16.73 -4.27 11.06
CA ASP A 45 18.08 -4.38 10.54
C ASP A 45 18.13 -3.46 9.31
N ASP A 46 18.28 -2.16 9.57
CA ASP A 46 18.12 -1.04 8.64
C ASP A 46 19.31 -0.93 7.67
N ASN A 47 20.22 -1.92 7.61
CA ASN A 47 21.46 -1.81 6.84
C ASN A 47 22.03 -3.17 6.40
N ALA A 48 21.27 -3.94 5.63
CA ALA A 48 21.85 -4.95 4.75
C ALA A 48 21.16 -4.84 3.38
N ASP A 49 21.90 -4.37 2.37
CA ASP A 49 21.54 -4.25 0.94
C ASP A 49 20.77 -3.00 0.45
N GLY A 50 21.31 -1.79 0.64
CA GLY A 50 20.97 -0.59 -0.17
C GLY A 50 19.50 -0.13 -0.14
N SER A 51 19.21 0.97 -0.86
CA SER A 51 17.83 1.41 -1.06
C SER A 51 17.08 0.40 -1.93
N GLN A 52 15.80 0.14 -1.66
CA GLN A 52 15.00 -0.79 -2.45
C GLN A 52 13.56 -0.34 -2.61
N PHE A 53 12.95 -0.71 -3.73
CA PHE A 53 11.54 -0.59 -4.01
C PHE A 53 11.00 -1.93 -4.51
N VAL A 54 10.14 -2.56 -3.71
CA VAL A 54 9.49 -3.84 -4.03
C VAL A 54 7.99 -3.65 -3.87
N ASP A 55 7.37 -3.15 -4.93
CA ASP A 55 5.97 -2.76 -4.92
C ASP A 55 5.38 -2.52 -6.31
N VAL A 56 4.10 -2.20 -6.34
CA VAL A 56 3.35 -1.76 -7.51
C VAL A 56 3.10 -0.25 -7.39
N SER A 57 3.53 0.50 -8.40
CA SER A 57 3.22 1.92 -8.54
C SER A 57 1.74 2.09 -8.94
N PRO A 58 0.91 2.79 -8.15
CA PRO A 58 -0.45 3.16 -8.57
C PRO A 58 -0.46 4.16 -9.73
N GLY A 59 0.68 4.77 -10.03
CA GLY A 59 0.80 5.95 -10.86
C GLY A 59 0.23 7.17 -10.15
N GLY A 60 0.60 8.36 -10.63
CA GLY A 60 0.07 9.62 -10.12
C GLY A 60 1.15 10.61 -9.73
N PRO A 61 0.78 11.68 -8.99
CA PRO A 61 1.69 12.77 -8.68
C PRO A 61 2.99 12.30 -8.01
N LYS A 62 4.11 12.93 -8.40
CA LYS A 62 5.46 12.64 -7.89
C LYS A 62 5.56 12.59 -6.35
N ASN A 63 4.78 13.40 -5.65
CA ASN A 63 4.79 13.51 -4.18
C ASN A 63 3.85 12.53 -3.47
N GLU A 64 3.14 11.66 -4.20
CA GLU A 64 2.15 10.73 -3.65
C GLU A 64 2.46 9.27 -4.02
N ASP A 65 3.08 9.03 -5.17
CA ASP A 65 3.47 7.69 -5.59
C ASP A 65 4.75 7.21 -4.87
N PRO A 66 4.72 6.05 -4.21
CA PRO A 66 5.90 5.48 -3.54
C PRO A 66 7.10 5.25 -4.46
N LEU A 67 6.89 4.87 -5.72
CA LEU A 67 7.99 4.66 -6.68
C LEU A 67 8.73 5.97 -6.95
N TRP A 68 7.99 7.06 -7.20
CA TRP A 68 8.61 8.36 -7.49
C TRP A 68 9.37 8.92 -6.28
N GLN A 69 8.86 8.69 -5.08
CA GLN A 69 9.55 9.08 -3.84
C GLN A 69 10.86 8.30 -3.66
N SER A 70 10.85 6.97 -3.88
CA SER A 70 12.06 6.15 -3.79
C SER A 70 13.09 6.51 -4.87
N LEU A 71 12.66 6.82 -6.09
CA LEU A 71 13.56 7.27 -7.16
C LEU A 71 14.12 8.67 -6.89
N ALA A 72 13.33 9.59 -6.31
CA ALA A 72 13.83 10.90 -5.88
C ALA A 72 14.93 10.76 -4.83
N GLU A 73 14.70 9.93 -3.81
CA GLU A 73 15.66 9.69 -2.74
C GLU A 73 16.98 9.09 -3.28
N ALA A 74 16.88 8.08 -4.16
CA ALA A 74 18.06 7.48 -4.79
C ALA A 74 18.83 8.46 -5.69
N ALA A 75 18.13 9.34 -6.41
CA ALA A 75 18.76 10.37 -7.23
C ALA A 75 19.48 11.43 -6.37
N ASP A 76 18.89 11.81 -5.23
CA ASP A 76 19.44 12.81 -4.31
C ASP A 76 20.64 12.27 -3.51
N SER A 77 20.59 11.01 -3.06
CA SER A 77 21.70 10.38 -2.33
C SER A 77 22.84 9.95 -3.26
N GLY A 78 22.51 9.58 -4.51
CA GLY A 78 23.42 8.94 -5.45
C GLY A 78 23.68 7.46 -5.15
N ASP A 79 22.96 6.89 -4.19
CA ASP A 79 23.05 5.47 -3.85
C ASP A 79 22.22 4.62 -4.82
N PRO A 80 22.72 3.44 -5.26
CA PRO A 80 21.93 2.55 -6.09
C PRO A 80 20.67 2.05 -5.38
N ILE A 81 19.60 1.86 -6.17
CA ILE A 81 18.33 1.31 -5.71
C ILE A 81 18.02 -0.02 -6.41
N TYR A 82 17.64 -1.03 -5.64
CA TYR A 82 17.03 -2.24 -6.19
C TYR A 82 15.56 -1.98 -6.50
N LEU A 83 15.12 -2.31 -7.72
CA LEU A 83 13.74 -2.23 -8.16
C LEU A 83 13.22 -3.62 -8.45
N TRP A 84 12.06 -3.92 -7.86
CA TRP A 84 11.04 -4.81 -8.38
C TRP A 84 9.78 -3.94 -8.46
N ALA A 85 9.60 -3.26 -9.59
CA ALA A 85 8.62 -2.19 -9.74
C ALA A 85 7.62 -2.54 -10.84
N TRP A 86 6.38 -2.83 -10.44
CA TRP A 86 5.27 -3.03 -11.36
C TRP A 86 4.56 -1.70 -11.61
N MET A 87 4.15 -1.49 -12.86
CA MET A 87 3.41 -0.29 -13.25
C MET A 87 2.43 -0.61 -14.38
N GLN A 88 1.24 -0.03 -14.31
CA GLN A 88 0.27 -0.08 -15.40
C GLN A 88 0.68 0.95 -16.46
N THR A 89 0.87 0.51 -17.69
CA THR A 89 1.25 1.36 -18.82
C THR A 89 0.81 0.75 -20.15
N ALA A 90 0.47 1.61 -21.11
CA ALA A 90 0.18 1.19 -22.48
C ALA A 90 1.43 1.25 -23.38
N ASP A 91 2.58 1.65 -22.85
CA ASP A 91 3.81 1.80 -23.61
C ASP A 91 4.40 0.43 -23.95
N GLU A 92 4.55 0.14 -25.24
CA GLU A 92 5.21 -1.08 -25.70
C GLU A 92 6.74 -0.88 -25.74
N PRO A 93 7.54 -1.89 -25.34
CA PRO A 93 9.00 -1.83 -25.50
C PRO A 93 9.36 -1.76 -27.00
N GLY A 94 9.68 -0.55 -27.47
CA GLY A 94 10.04 -0.27 -28.88
C GLY A 94 11.34 -0.97 -29.35
N GLY A 95 11.85 -0.56 -30.51
CA GLY A 95 13.05 -1.17 -31.12
C GLY A 95 14.40 -0.77 -30.50
N ASP A 96 14.40 0.21 -29.60
CA ASP A 96 15.61 0.79 -28.99
C ASP A 96 16.10 -0.01 -27.77
N ASP A 97 17.34 0.23 -27.34
CA ASP A 97 17.98 -0.43 -26.19
C ASP A 97 17.42 0.04 -24.83
N SER A 98 16.57 1.06 -24.84
CA SER A 98 15.86 1.60 -23.67
C SER A 98 14.38 1.73 -23.95
N VAL A 99 13.57 1.61 -22.90
CA VAL A 99 12.13 1.85 -22.94
C VAL A 99 11.79 2.98 -21.96
N THR A 100 10.89 3.87 -22.36
CA THR A 100 10.31 4.86 -21.46
C THR A 100 8.90 4.41 -21.12
N LEU A 101 8.63 4.22 -19.84
CA LEU A 101 7.35 3.79 -19.32
C LEU A 101 6.64 5.00 -18.72
N SER A 102 5.43 5.25 -19.19
CA SER A 102 4.54 6.33 -18.77
C SER A 102 3.29 5.69 -18.16
N PRO A 103 3.09 5.77 -16.83
CA PRO A 103 1.83 5.34 -16.24
C PRO A 103 0.65 6.11 -16.80
N SER A 104 -0.50 5.45 -16.88
CA SER A 104 -1.74 6.05 -17.38
C SER A 104 -2.38 7.07 -16.43
N ALA A 105 -1.99 7.05 -15.15
CA ALA A 105 -2.51 7.96 -14.13
C ALA A 105 -2.14 9.43 -14.43
N GLN A 106 -3.07 10.35 -14.13
CA GLN A 106 -2.84 11.79 -14.31
C GLN A 106 -1.68 12.29 -13.46
N ASP A 107 -0.97 13.31 -13.97
CA ASP A 107 0.16 13.96 -13.32
C ASP A 107 1.32 13.01 -12.92
N SER A 108 1.38 11.84 -13.55
CA SER A 108 2.48 10.89 -13.38
C SER A 108 3.74 11.34 -14.10
N VAL A 109 4.88 10.96 -13.52
CA VAL A 109 6.19 11.08 -14.16
C VAL A 109 6.52 9.82 -14.96
N LYS A 110 7.56 9.91 -15.79
CA LYS A 110 8.04 8.81 -16.61
C LYS A 110 9.32 8.23 -16.06
N VAL A 111 9.57 6.96 -16.39
CA VAL A 111 10.83 6.30 -16.10
C VAL A 111 11.40 5.69 -17.37
N THR A 112 12.65 6.02 -17.68
CA THR A 112 13.40 5.40 -18.78
C THR A 112 14.33 4.33 -18.22
N ALA A 113 14.17 3.09 -18.66
CA ALA A 113 14.94 1.94 -18.21
C ALA A 113 15.61 1.20 -19.38
N PRO A 114 16.73 0.48 -19.17
CA PRO A 114 17.28 -0.43 -20.15
C PRO A 114 16.27 -1.51 -20.51
N LYS A 115 16.06 -1.76 -21.80
CA LYS A 115 15.02 -2.69 -22.27
C LYS A 115 15.19 -4.11 -21.72
N SER A 116 16.43 -4.55 -21.47
CA SER A 116 16.73 -5.88 -20.90
C SER A 116 16.26 -6.07 -19.46
N THR A 117 15.80 -5.01 -18.81
CA THR A 117 15.35 -5.01 -17.40
C THR A 117 13.84 -4.87 -17.27
N VAL A 118 13.14 -4.78 -18.40
CA VAL A 118 11.70 -4.53 -18.46
C VAL A 118 10.99 -5.71 -19.09
N ASP A 119 10.15 -6.36 -18.30
CA ASP A 119 9.25 -7.43 -18.76
C ASP A 119 7.84 -6.85 -18.94
N ALA A 120 7.34 -6.89 -20.19
CA ALA A 120 5.99 -6.46 -20.50
C ALA A 120 4.98 -7.59 -20.29
N ASN A 121 3.89 -7.31 -19.61
CA ASN A 121 2.78 -8.23 -19.35
C ASN A 121 1.44 -7.55 -19.61
N GLY A 122 0.93 -7.66 -20.85
CA GLY A 122 -0.31 -7.01 -21.25
C GLY A 122 -0.23 -5.48 -21.14
N THR A 123 -1.05 -4.90 -20.25
CA THR A 123 -1.05 -3.45 -19.95
C THR A 123 -0.21 -3.08 -18.73
N PHE A 124 0.69 -3.97 -18.33
CA PHE A 124 1.61 -3.78 -17.22
C PHE A 124 3.05 -4.01 -17.68
N ALA A 125 3.98 -3.40 -16.96
CA ALA A 125 5.41 -3.62 -17.10
C ALA A 125 6.04 -3.81 -15.72
N LEU A 126 7.00 -4.74 -15.64
CA LEU A 126 7.85 -4.95 -14.48
C LEU A 126 9.27 -4.48 -14.81
N ILE A 127 9.79 -3.56 -14.01
CA ILE A 127 11.22 -3.22 -14.01
C ILE A 127 11.91 -4.02 -12.90
N THR A 128 12.95 -4.78 -13.25
CA THR A 128 13.74 -5.55 -12.28
C THR A 128 15.24 -5.29 -12.42
N GLY A 129 15.91 -5.01 -11.29
CA GLY A 129 17.36 -4.88 -11.21
C GLY A 129 17.82 -3.84 -10.20
N THR A 130 19.13 -3.66 -10.06
CA THR A 130 19.74 -2.58 -9.27
C THR A 130 20.21 -1.47 -10.20
N PHE A 131 19.86 -0.23 -9.88
CA PHE A 131 20.07 0.92 -10.75
C PHE A 131 20.68 2.10 -10.02
N THR A 132 21.51 2.86 -10.71
CA THR A 132 21.72 4.28 -10.40
C THR A 132 20.62 5.11 -11.05
N VAL A 133 20.16 6.15 -10.36
CA VAL A 133 19.01 6.97 -10.76
C VAL A 133 19.47 8.39 -11.08
N GLU A 134 19.00 8.93 -12.19
CA GLU A 134 19.18 10.33 -12.56
C GLU A 134 17.82 10.99 -12.76
N GLU A 135 17.52 12.04 -11.99
CA GLU A 135 16.37 12.90 -12.27
C GLU A 135 16.66 13.82 -13.47
N LYS A 136 15.76 13.79 -14.45
CA LYS A 136 15.79 14.65 -15.64
C LYS A 136 15.07 15.97 -15.37
N GLY A 137 15.39 16.97 -16.17
CA GLY A 137 14.71 18.26 -16.12
C GLY A 137 13.28 18.12 -16.61
N ASP A 138 12.36 17.81 -15.69
CA ASP A 138 10.89 17.77 -15.75
C ASP A 138 10.34 16.83 -14.63
N GLY A 139 11.22 16.17 -13.87
CA GLY A 139 10.84 15.27 -12.77
C GLY A 139 10.80 13.80 -13.17
N ASP A 140 11.01 13.51 -14.46
CA ASP A 140 11.19 12.16 -15.02
C ASP A 140 12.50 11.54 -14.55
N TYR A 141 12.57 10.21 -14.53
CA TYR A 141 13.73 9.46 -14.07
C TYR A 141 14.37 8.65 -15.20
N ALA A 142 15.70 8.60 -15.23
CA ALA A 142 16.44 7.64 -16.04
C ALA A 142 17.22 6.68 -15.15
N LEU A 143 17.14 5.39 -15.49
CA LEU A 143 17.79 4.31 -14.78
C LEU A 143 19.00 3.81 -15.56
N THR A 144 20.13 3.64 -14.88
CA THR A 144 21.32 2.98 -15.41
C THR A 144 21.55 1.68 -14.65
N LEU A 145 21.58 0.56 -15.36
CA LEU A 145 21.70 -0.76 -14.75
C LEU A 145 23.10 -0.98 -14.15
N GLU A 146 23.13 -1.30 -12.87
CA GLU A 146 24.33 -1.74 -12.13
C GLU A 146 24.37 -3.27 -12.03
N SER A 147 23.25 -3.91 -11.71
CA SER A 147 23.13 -5.37 -11.65
C SER A 147 21.74 -5.85 -12.10
N PRO A 148 21.64 -6.85 -12.99
CA PRO A 148 20.37 -7.45 -13.40
C PRO A 148 19.83 -8.49 -12.40
N ASP A 149 20.52 -8.76 -11.30
CA ASP A 149 20.13 -9.83 -10.38
C ASP A 149 18.77 -9.54 -9.72
N ALA A 150 17.84 -10.47 -9.88
CA ALA A 150 16.56 -10.44 -9.18
C ALA A 150 16.72 -10.90 -7.73
N LYS A 151 15.88 -10.37 -6.84
CA LYS A 151 15.81 -10.70 -5.41
C LYS A 151 14.39 -11.19 -5.09
N ASP A 152 14.04 -12.35 -5.65
CA ASP A 152 12.69 -12.91 -5.58
C ASP A 152 12.23 -13.16 -4.13
N GLU A 153 13.17 -13.35 -3.19
CA GLU A 153 12.91 -13.50 -1.76
C GLU A 153 12.24 -12.29 -1.11
N LEU A 154 12.24 -11.13 -1.78
CA LEU A 154 11.60 -9.90 -1.29
C LEU A 154 10.10 -9.83 -1.62
N VAL A 155 9.62 -10.65 -2.54
CA VAL A 155 8.21 -10.70 -2.95
C VAL A 155 7.48 -11.72 -2.06
N PRO A 156 6.42 -11.33 -1.34
CA PRO A 156 5.65 -12.27 -0.52
C PRO A 156 5.03 -13.38 -1.36
N ASP A 157 5.08 -14.62 -0.86
CA ASP A 157 4.30 -15.73 -1.42
C ASP A 157 2.79 -15.46 -1.29
N GLY A 158 2.02 -15.83 -2.31
CA GLY A 158 0.57 -15.77 -2.25
C GLY A 158 -0.10 -16.15 -3.56
N PRO A 159 -1.44 -16.00 -3.63
CA PRO A 159 -2.18 -16.28 -4.86
C PRO A 159 -1.74 -15.36 -6.00
N THR A 160 -1.81 -15.86 -7.23
CA THR A 160 -1.56 -15.05 -8.43
C THR A 160 -2.74 -14.14 -8.74
N SER A 161 -2.52 -13.14 -9.61
CA SER A 161 -3.60 -12.28 -10.12
C SER A 161 -4.73 -13.08 -10.77
N GLU A 162 -4.42 -14.17 -11.49
CA GLU A 162 -5.43 -15.06 -12.06
C GLU A 162 -6.29 -15.73 -10.97
N GLU A 163 -5.65 -16.27 -9.92
CA GLU A 163 -6.35 -16.92 -8.81
C GLU A 163 -7.24 -15.92 -8.05
N ARG A 164 -6.75 -14.69 -7.83
CA ARG A 164 -7.54 -13.63 -7.19
C ARG A 164 -8.72 -13.18 -8.05
N CYS A 165 -8.51 -13.01 -9.36
CA CYS A 165 -9.54 -12.53 -10.28
C CYS A 165 -10.63 -13.57 -10.56
N THR A 166 -10.31 -14.87 -10.49
CA THR A 166 -11.25 -15.97 -10.77
C THR A 166 -11.92 -16.57 -9.53
N ALA A 167 -11.54 -16.12 -8.32
CA ALA A 167 -12.17 -16.55 -7.08
C ALA A 167 -13.66 -16.18 -7.04
N GLU A 168 -14.49 -17.03 -6.44
CA GLU A 168 -15.95 -16.82 -6.35
C GLU A 168 -16.33 -15.50 -5.64
N ASN A 169 -15.46 -15.02 -4.76
CA ASN A 169 -15.62 -13.77 -4.00
C ASN A 169 -14.62 -12.68 -4.42
N ALA A 170 -14.06 -12.75 -5.63
CA ALA A 170 -13.06 -11.80 -6.13
C ALA A 170 -13.53 -10.34 -6.00
N GLN A 171 -14.72 -10.03 -6.51
CA GLN A 171 -15.25 -8.66 -6.51
C GLN A 171 -15.42 -8.10 -5.09
N ASP A 172 -16.02 -8.89 -4.18
CA ASP A 172 -16.26 -8.45 -2.79
C ASP A 172 -14.95 -8.28 -2.02
N THR A 173 -13.98 -9.18 -2.22
CA THR A 173 -12.69 -9.12 -1.51
C THR A 173 -11.80 -8.00 -2.02
N ILE A 174 -11.69 -7.81 -3.33
CA ILE A 174 -10.91 -6.74 -3.94
C ILE A 174 -11.55 -5.38 -3.64
N GLY A 175 -12.88 -5.27 -3.78
CA GLY A 175 -13.63 -4.06 -3.45
C GLY A 175 -13.49 -3.69 -1.96
N GLY A 176 -13.58 -4.66 -1.06
CA GLY A 176 -13.37 -4.45 0.38
C GLY A 176 -11.96 -3.97 0.73
N ALA A 177 -10.94 -4.45 0.02
CA ALA A 177 -9.56 -3.96 0.19
C ALA A 177 -9.41 -2.52 -0.29
N ALA A 178 -10.02 -2.16 -1.43
CA ALA A 178 -10.03 -0.79 -1.95
C ALA A 178 -10.76 0.17 -0.99
N ASP A 179 -11.93 -0.22 -0.49
CA ASP A 179 -12.69 0.55 0.50
C ASP A 179 -11.88 0.77 1.79
N LYS A 180 -11.17 -0.26 2.26
CA LYS A 180 -10.30 -0.16 3.43
C LYS A 180 -9.20 0.87 3.18
N LEU A 181 -8.53 0.81 2.03
CA LEU A 181 -7.47 1.75 1.68
C LEU A 181 -7.99 3.19 1.49
N ALA A 182 -9.21 3.36 0.96
CA ALA A 182 -9.84 4.67 0.81
C ALA A 182 -10.14 5.32 2.17
N GLN A 183 -10.60 4.53 3.15
CA GLN A 183 -10.93 5.00 4.49
C GLN A 183 -9.70 5.18 5.38
N ASP A 184 -8.67 4.37 5.16
CA ASP A 184 -7.45 4.32 5.95
C ASP A 184 -6.23 4.16 5.03
N PRO A 185 -5.62 5.27 4.56
CA PRO A 185 -4.40 5.23 3.76
C PRO A 185 -3.24 4.54 4.46
N ASP A 186 -3.21 4.53 5.80
CA ASP A 186 -2.15 3.89 6.58
C ASP A 186 -2.26 2.35 6.54
N ALA A 187 -3.40 1.80 6.09
CA ALA A 187 -3.57 0.36 5.89
C ALA A 187 -2.77 -0.19 4.68
N ARG A 188 -2.15 0.68 3.87
CA ARG A 188 -1.42 0.30 2.66
C ARG A 188 -0.35 -0.75 2.92
N ASP A 189 0.44 -0.62 3.97
CA ASP A 189 1.56 -1.53 4.22
C ASP A 189 1.12 -2.95 4.55
N ASP A 190 -0.01 -3.10 5.25
CA ASP A 190 -0.58 -4.40 5.55
C ASP A 190 -1.27 -4.99 4.33
N LEU A 191 -1.97 -4.17 3.55
CA LEU A 191 -2.55 -4.60 2.27
C LEU A 191 -1.46 -5.00 1.27
N ARG A 192 -0.34 -4.27 1.20
CA ARG A 192 0.79 -4.63 0.36
C ARG A 192 1.27 -6.05 0.68
N LYS A 193 1.48 -6.40 1.96
CA LYS A 193 1.91 -7.75 2.35
C LYS A 193 0.92 -8.84 1.92
N GLU A 194 -0.37 -8.52 1.88
CA GLU A 194 -1.43 -9.46 1.50
C GLU A 194 -1.58 -9.61 -0.02
N TRP A 195 -1.40 -8.52 -0.77
CA TRP A 195 -1.80 -8.42 -2.18
C TRP A 195 -0.63 -8.33 -3.16
N LEU A 196 0.61 -8.10 -2.70
CA LEU A 196 1.77 -7.89 -3.59
C LEU A 196 2.13 -9.12 -4.44
N SER A 197 1.71 -10.32 -4.03
CA SER A 197 1.80 -11.55 -4.85
C SER A 197 0.91 -11.52 -6.10
N SER A 198 -0.03 -10.58 -6.18
CA SER A 198 -0.94 -10.34 -7.31
C SER A 198 -0.80 -8.89 -7.81
N PRO A 199 0.27 -8.54 -8.56
CA PRO A 199 0.61 -7.15 -8.86
C PRO A 199 -0.49 -6.37 -9.57
N GLU A 200 -1.14 -6.97 -10.56
CA GLU A 200 -2.24 -6.35 -11.31
C GLU A 200 -3.45 -6.06 -10.40
N VAL A 201 -3.76 -6.98 -9.48
CA VAL A 201 -4.85 -6.80 -8.51
C VAL A 201 -4.49 -5.77 -7.45
N TRP A 202 -3.25 -5.78 -6.96
CA TRP A 202 -2.77 -4.77 -6.03
C TRP A 202 -2.78 -3.36 -6.64
N TRP A 203 -2.42 -3.22 -7.91
CA TRP A 203 -2.61 -1.97 -8.66
C TRP A 203 -4.08 -1.52 -8.65
N ALA A 204 -5.01 -2.42 -8.99
CA ALA A 204 -6.44 -2.09 -9.04
C ALA A 204 -6.99 -1.67 -7.67
N ILE A 205 -6.54 -2.29 -6.58
CA ILE A 205 -6.91 -1.89 -5.21
C ILE A 205 -6.44 -0.47 -4.91
N GLN A 206 -5.20 -0.14 -5.26
CA GLN A 206 -4.64 1.20 -5.03
C GLN A 206 -5.35 2.26 -5.88
N ASP A 207 -5.59 1.98 -7.17
CA ASP A 207 -6.32 2.88 -8.07
C ASP A 207 -7.76 3.13 -7.59
N ALA A 208 -8.49 2.05 -7.27
CA ALA A 208 -9.85 2.15 -6.75
C ALA A 208 -9.89 2.89 -5.40
N GLY A 209 -8.97 2.59 -4.48
CA GLY A 209 -8.89 3.26 -3.18
C GLY A 209 -8.65 4.77 -3.31
N ARG A 210 -7.77 5.18 -4.23
CA ARG A 210 -7.57 6.60 -4.57
C ARG A 210 -8.84 7.21 -5.14
N ASN A 211 -9.43 6.60 -6.16
CA ASN A 211 -10.62 7.13 -6.83
C ASN A 211 -11.78 7.30 -5.84
N LEU A 212 -12.03 6.32 -4.96
CA LEU A 212 -13.05 6.40 -3.92
C LEU A 212 -12.84 7.57 -2.95
N ARG A 213 -11.58 7.82 -2.57
CA ARG A 213 -11.21 8.95 -1.70
C ARG A 213 -11.44 10.29 -2.40
N ASP A 214 -11.10 10.38 -3.68
CA ASP A 214 -11.13 11.63 -4.45
C ASP A 214 -12.56 11.99 -4.90
N THR A 215 -13.41 11.00 -5.19
CA THR A 215 -14.81 11.20 -5.62
C THR A 215 -15.81 11.20 -4.45
N GLY A 216 -15.41 10.75 -3.26
CA GLY A 216 -16.29 10.66 -2.09
C GLY A 216 -17.23 9.44 -2.11
N GLY A 217 -16.81 8.34 -2.76
CA GLY A 217 -17.50 7.04 -2.73
C GLY A 217 -18.10 6.58 -4.06
N ASP A 218 -17.92 7.32 -5.15
CA ASP A 218 -18.29 6.84 -6.49
C ASP A 218 -17.14 5.98 -7.05
N PHE A 219 -17.36 4.67 -7.10
CA PHE A 219 -16.45 3.72 -7.76
C PHE A 219 -16.56 3.90 -9.28
N GLU A 220 -15.79 4.81 -9.85
CA GLU A 220 -15.70 5.00 -11.31
C GLU A 220 -14.61 4.11 -11.95
N GLY A 221 -13.93 3.28 -11.16
CA GLY A 221 -12.69 2.60 -11.55
C GLY A 221 -12.88 1.38 -12.45
N ASP A 222 -12.59 1.53 -13.74
CA ASP A 222 -12.35 0.44 -14.71
C ASP A 222 -11.06 -0.36 -14.41
N GLY A 223 -10.39 -0.06 -13.28
CA GLY A 223 -9.14 -0.69 -12.85
C GLY A 223 -9.29 -2.19 -12.58
N LEU A 224 -10.41 -2.65 -12.00
CA LEU A 224 -10.66 -4.09 -11.84
C LEU A 224 -10.83 -4.79 -13.19
N ALA A 225 -11.49 -4.15 -14.16
CA ALA A 225 -11.60 -4.68 -15.51
C ALA A 225 -10.24 -4.70 -16.23
N THR A 226 -9.37 -3.73 -15.95
CA THR A 226 -8.00 -3.69 -16.48
C THR A 226 -7.13 -4.80 -15.88
N ALA A 227 -7.20 -5.01 -14.55
CA ALA A 227 -6.43 -6.04 -13.87
C ALA A 227 -6.93 -7.46 -14.12
N CYS A 228 -8.25 -7.66 -14.19
CA CYS A 228 -8.87 -8.98 -14.31
C CYS A 228 -9.37 -9.32 -15.73
N GLY A 229 -9.34 -8.37 -16.66
CA GLY A 229 -9.97 -8.51 -17.98
C GLY A 229 -9.46 -9.70 -18.78
N ASP A 230 -8.16 -9.97 -18.70
CA ASP A 230 -7.51 -11.07 -19.40
C ASP A 230 -7.85 -12.45 -18.80
N TYR A 231 -8.21 -12.51 -17.52
CA TYR A 231 -8.53 -13.77 -16.84
C TYR A 231 -10.02 -14.14 -16.92
N VAL A 232 -10.90 -13.14 -16.95
CA VAL A 232 -12.37 -13.36 -16.92
C VAL A 232 -12.93 -13.66 -18.32
N GLN A 233 -12.27 -13.21 -19.40
CA GLN A 233 -12.72 -13.46 -20.79
C GLN A 233 -12.13 -14.73 -21.42
N GLY A 234 -11.19 -15.41 -20.75
CA GLY A 234 -10.51 -16.61 -21.22
C GLY A 234 -11.06 -17.96 -20.70
N GLY A 235 -12.15 -17.95 -19.92
CA GLY A 235 -12.78 -19.14 -19.31
C GLY A 235 -13.88 -19.78 -20.15
#